data_AF-A0A969WV56-F1
#
_entry.id   AF-A0A969WV56-F1
#
_cell.length_a   1.000
_cell.length_b   1.000
_cell.length_c   1.000
_cell.angle_alpha   90.00
_cell.angle_beta   90.00
_cell.angle_gamma   90.00
#
_symmetry.space_group_name_H-M   'P 1'
#
loop_
_entity.id
_entity.type
_entity.pdbx_description
1 polymer ?
#
loop_
_entity_poly.entity_id
_entity_poly.type
_entity_poly.pdbx_seq_one_letter_code
_entity_poly.pdbx_strand_id
1 'polypeptide(L)'
;MKKTLLIIFTLLIALAHQAQNKQTMNNGPYASIWKQVEEMEKKSLPKSASKIVDTILKQAVGNNNSPQMIKALIHLGKYDLAIDTENDTMMFHNLKEMLQKTNDVVEQAVINSILAELYLDYYNKDSWSVN
;
A
#
# COMPACT_ATOMS: atom_id res chain seq x y z
N MET A 1 24.69 -36.02 -20.51
CA MET A 1 24.26 -36.11 -19.10
C MET A 1 24.96 -35.09 -18.20
N LYS A 2 26.30 -35.08 -18.06
CA LYS A 2 26.99 -34.10 -17.19
C LYS A 2 26.84 -32.63 -17.66
N LYS A 3 26.91 -32.39 -18.98
CA LYS A 3 26.76 -31.05 -19.57
C LYS A 3 25.32 -30.51 -19.49
N THR A 4 24.33 -31.39 -19.64
CA THR A 4 22.90 -31.04 -19.52
C THR A 4 22.53 -30.72 -18.07
N LEU A 5 23.12 -31.41 -17.09
CA LEU A 5 22.94 -31.10 -15.66
C LEU A 5 23.51 -29.71 -15.30
N LEU A 6 24.68 -29.36 -15.86
CA LEU A 6 25.31 -28.05 -15.66
C LEU A 6 24.47 -26.90 -16.22
N ILE A 7 23.81 -27.10 -17.37
CA ILE A 7 22.93 -26.09 -17.99
C ILE A 7 21.64 -25.89 -17.18
N ILE A 8 21.07 -26.96 -16.62
CA ILE A 8 19.89 -26.86 -15.75
C ILE A 8 20.25 -26.12 -14.45
N PHE A 9 21.43 -26.38 -13.90
CA PHE A 9 21.91 -25.73 -12.69
C PHE A 9 22.14 -24.23 -12.88
N THR A 10 22.73 -23.81 -14.02
CA THR A 10 22.89 -22.38 -14.32
C THR A 10 21.56 -21.69 -14.60
N LEU A 11 20.58 -22.37 -15.21
CA LEU A 11 19.24 -21.83 -15.44
C LEU A 11 18.47 -21.60 -14.12
N LEU A 12 18.59 -22.51 -13.15
CA LEU A 12 18.00 -22.37 -11.82
C LEU A 12 18.58 -21.17 -11.05
N ILE A 13 19.90 -20.95 -11.16
CA ILE A 13 20.56 -19.81 -10.52
C ILE A 13 20.07 -18.48 -11.14
N ALA A 14 19.87 -18.42 -12.46
CA ALA A 14 19.37 -17.20 -13.12
C ALA A 14 17.95 -16.81 -12.66
N LEU A 15 17.08 -17.78 -12.41
CA LEU A 15 15.73 -17.54 -11.89
C LEU A 15 15.75 -17.06 -10.42
N ALA A 16 16.71 -17.54 -9.62
CA ALA A 16 16.86 -17.12 -8.22
C ALA A 16 17.32 -15.66 -8.07
N HIS A 17 18.03 -15.09 -9.05
CA HIS A 17 18.49 -13.69 -9.00
C HIS A 17 17.33 -12.68 -9.08
N GLN A 18 16.24 -13.01 -9.78
CA GLN A 18 15.06 -12.12 -9.84
C GLN A 18 14.30 -12.04 -8.51
N ALA A 19 14.38 -13.08 -7.66
CA ALA A 19 13.73 -13.09 -6.35
C ALA A 19 14.38 -12.15 -5.32
N GLN A 20 15.58 -11.61 -5.60
CA GLN A 20 16.29 -10.72 -4.68
C GLN A 20 16.10 -9.22 -4.98
N ASN A 21 15.15 -8.84 -5.83
CA ASN A 21 14.88 -7.43 -6.14
C ASN A 21 14.29 -6.68 -4.92
N LYS A 22 15.17 -6.22 -4.02
CA LYS A 22 14.81 -5.51 -2.79
C LYS A 22 14.40 -4.08 -3.15
N GLN A 23 13.09 -3.83 -3.24
CA GLN A 23 12.55 -2.48 -3.37
C GLN A 23 12.90 -1.67 -2.11
N THR A 24 13.58 -0.53 -2.27
CA THR A 24 14.04 0.28 -1.13
C THR A 24 12.92 1.21 -0.63
N MET A 25 12.69 1.22 0.69
CA MET A 25 11.63 2.06 1.30
C MET A 25 12.01 3.53 1.47
N ASN A 26 13.27 3.82 1.83
CA ASN A 26 13.70 5.18 2.19
C ASN A 26 14.66 5.87 1.20
N ASN A 27 15.32 5.13 0.31
CA ASN A 27 16.38 5.66 -0.56
C ASN A 27 16.08 5.39 -2.05
N GLY A 28 14.82 5.55 -2.45
CA GLY A 28 14.34 5.28 -3.81
C GLY A 28 13.62 6.48 -4.43
N PRO A 29 13.00 6.32 -5.61
CA PRO A 29 12.31 7.40 -6.33
C PRO A 29 11.19 8.07 -5.53
N TYR A 30 10.69 7.44 -4.47
CA TYR A 30 9.66 7.97 -3.58
C TYR A 30 10.18 8.88 -2.46
N ALA A 31 11.49 8.92 -2.22
CA ALA A 31 12.06 9.62 -1.06
C ALA A 31 11.73 11.13 -1.07
N SER A 32 11.79 11.76 -2.24
CA SER A 32 11.49 13.19 -2.39
C SER A 32 10.00 13.50 -2.15
N ILE A 33 9.10 12.61 -2.57
CA ILE A 33 7.66 12.78 -2.36
C ILE A 33 7.30 12.51 -0.89
N TRP A 34 7.89 11.50 -0.24
CA TRP A 34 7.69 11.27 1.19
C TRP A 34 8.16 12.44 2.05
N LYS A 35 9.25 13.11 1.65
CA LYS A 35 9.68 14.34 2.34
C LYS A 35 8.61 15.44 2.28
N GLN A 36 7.88 15.56 1.17
CA GLN A 36 6.77 16.52 1.07
C GLN A 36 5.61 16.12 2.00
N VAL A 37 5.32 14.83 2.15
CA VAL A 37 4.34 14.33 3.12
C VAL A 37 4.76 14.76 4.53
N GLU A 38 6.01 14.49 4.92
CA GLU A 38 6.54 14.88 6.24
C GLU A 38 6.46 16.40 6.47
N GLU A 39 6.70 17.21 5.43
CA GLU A 39 6.55 18.67 5.52
C GLU A 39 5.09 19.11 5.75
N MET A 40 4.13 18.45 5.11
CA MET A 40 2.70 18.72 5.36
C MET A 40 2.28 18.26 6.76
N GLU A 41 2.78 17.11 7.23
CA GLU A 41 2.53 16.61 8.57
C GLU A 41 3.11 17.54 9.64
N LYS A 42 4.34 18.05 9.47
CA LYS A 42 4.95 19.04 10.37
C LYS A 42 4.13 20.33 10.47
N LYS A 43 3.44 20.70 9.39
CA LYS A 43 2.55 21.86 9.33
C LYS A 43 1.13 21.55 9.85
N SER A 44 0.87 20.33 10.32
CA SER A 44 -0.46 19.87 10.75
C SER A 44 -1.53 20.02 9.66
N LEU A 45 -1.18 19.70 8.41
CA LEU A 45 -2.06 19.77 7.24
C LEU A 45 -2.43 18.36 6.73
N PRO A 46 -3.28 17.60 7.45
CA PRO A 46 -3.60 16.20 7.13
C PRO A 46 -4.25 16.04 5.75
N LYS A 47 -5.11 16.99 5.33
CA LYS A 47 -5.75 16.96 4.00
C LYS A 47 -4.75 17.10 2.86
N SER A 48 -3.75 17.97 3.02
CA SER A 48 -2.69 18.14 2.03
C SER A 48 -1.75 16.93 2.00
N ALA A 49 -1.39 16.40 3.17
CA ALA A 49 -0.60 15.18 3.28
C ALA A 49 -1.30 13.99 2.60
N SER A 50 -2.59 13.79 2.88
CA SER A 50 -3.43 12.74 2.29
C SER A 50 -3.42 12.77 0.76
N LYS A 51 -3.56 13.95 0.15
CA LYS A 51 -3.49 14.10 -1.31
C LYS A 51 -2.15 13.68 -1.92
N ILE A 52 -1.05 13.98 -1.23
CA ILE A 52 0.29 13.56 -1.67
C ILE A 52 0.43 12.04 -1.54
N VAL A 53 -0.05 11.46 -0.44
CA VAL A 53 0.00 10.02 -0.22
C VAL A 53 -0.88 9.24 -1.21
N ASP A 54 -2.05 9.76 -1.62
CA ASP A 54 -2.85 9.18 -2.70
C ASP A 54 -2.07 9.12 -4.03
N THR A 55 -1.24 10.14 -4.30
CA THR A 55 -0.35 10.14 -5.48
C THR A 55 0.73 9.06 -5.37
N ILE A 56 1.32 8.88 -4.18
CA ILE A 56 2.28 7.81 -3.90
C ILE A 56 1.62 6.45 -4.13
N LEU A 57 0.40 6.25 -3.63
CA LEU A 57 -0.34 5.00 -3.77
C LEU A 57 -0.54 4.63 -5.24
N LYS A 58 -1.02 5.58 -6.06
CA LYS A 58 -1.23 5.37 -7.51
C LYS A 58 0.07 5.00 -8.23
N GLN A 59 1.17 5.69 -7.90
CA GLN A 59 2.49 5.36 -8.45
C GLN A 59 2.98 3.99 -8.00
N ALA A 60 2.78 3.64 -6.73
CA ALA A 60 3.20 2.36 -6.17
C ALA A 60 2.45 1.20 -6.80
N VAL A 61 1.14 1.32 -6.99
CA VAL A 61 0.31 0.34 -7.71
C VAL A 61 0.77 0.20 -9.16
N GLY A 62 0.94 1.31 -9.88
CA GLY A 62 1.38 1.27 -11.29
C GLY A 62 2.78 0.67 -11.50
N ASN A 63 3.65 0.76 -10.48
CA ASN A 63 5.02 0.23 -10.51
C ASN A 63 5.15 -1.16 -9.85
N ASN A 64 4.05 -1.79 -9.42
CA ASN A 64 4.06 -3.02 -8.62
C ASN A 64 5.05 -2.92 -7.43
N ASN A 65 4.95 -1.83 -6.67
CA ASN A 65 5.78 -1.56 -5.50
C ASN A 65 4.97 -1.74 -4.23
N SER A 66 4.79 -3.00 -3.83
CA SER A 66 3.99 -3.39 -2.67
C SER A 66 4.43 -2.71 -1.37
N PRO A 67 5.74 -2.56 -1.05
CA PRO A 67 6.18 -1.84 0.14
C PRO A 67 5.70 -0.38 0.19
N GLN A 68 5.77 0.34 -0.92
CA GLN A 68 5.31 1.74 -0.99
C GLN A 68 3.78 1.83 -0.98
N MET A 69 3.10 0.88 -1.62
CA MET A 69 1.65 0.76 -1.60
C MET A 69 1.15 0.59 -0.16
N ILE A 70 1.70 -0.37 0.58
CA ILE A 70 1.32 -0.64 1.96
C ILE A 70 1.59 0.59 2.85
N LYS A 71 2.77 1.22 2.70
CA LYS A 71 3.10 2.44 3.42
C LYS A 71 2.08 3.56 3.14
N ALA A 72 1.70 3.75 1.88
CA ALA A 72 0.72 4.77 1.51
C ALA A 72 -0.67 4.48 2.11
N LEU A 73 -1.14 3.23 2.08
CA LEU A 73 -2.42 2.85 2.66
C LEU A 73 -2.49 3.12 4.17
N ILE A 74 -1.43 2.81 4.92
CA ILE A 74 -1.35 3.09 6.36
C ILE A 74 -1.45 4.60 6.64
N HIS A 75 -0.73 5.41 5.86
CA HIS A 75 -0.78 6.88 6.01
C HIS A 75 -2.15 7.46 5.65
N LEU A 76 -2.84 6.93 4.63
CA LEU A 76 -4.19 7.36 4.29
C LEU A 76 -5.17 7.07 5.42
N GLY A 77 -5.14 5.86 5.99
CA GLY A 77 -5.98 5.52 7.15
C GLY A 77 -5.74 6.45 8.35
N LYS A 78 -4.48 6.83 8.61
CA LYS A 78 -4.13 7.83 9.63
C LYS A 78 -4.80 9.19 9.38
N TYR A 79 -4.89 9.64 8.13
CA TYR A 79 -5.45 10.96 7.81
C TYR A 79 -6.97 10.95 7.75
N ASP A 80 -7.59 9.84 7.36
CA ASP A 80 -9.06 9.69 7.35
C ASP A 80 -9.64 9.82 8.77
N LEU A 81 -8.91 9.35 9.80
CA LEU A 81 -9.28 9.58 11.21
C LEU A 81 -9.16 11.05 11.65
N ALA A 82 -8.28 11.82 11.00
CA ALA A 82 -7.99 13.21 11.36
C ALA A 82 -8.80 14.23 10.56
N ILE A 83 -9.38 13.81 9.44
CA ILE A 83 -10.21 14.64 8.56
C ILE A 83 -11.65 14.21 8.81
N ASP A 84 -12.48 15.13 9.30
CA ASP A 84 -13.91 14.88 9.51
C ASP A 84 -14.55 14.45 8.18
N THR A 85 -15.01 13.21 8.11
CA THR A 85 -15.34 12.48 6.88
C THR A 85 -16.83 12.15 6.85
N GLU A 86 -17.63 13.03 6.22
CA GLU A 86 -18.92 12.64 5.64
C GLU A 86 -18.76 11.62 4.48
N ASN A 87 -17.53 11.20 4.15
CA ASN A 87 -17.22 10.38 2.99
C ASN A 87 -16.35 9.15 3.33
N ASP A 88 -16.75 8.39 4.35
CA ASP A 88 -16.12 7.11 4.75
C ASP A 88 -16.07 6.07 3.60
N THR A 89 -16.77 6.27 2.48
CA THR A 89 -16.92 5.27 1.40
C THR A 89 -15.77 5.21 0.39
N MET A 90 -14.99 6.29 0.22
CA MET A 90 -13.97 6.35 -0.84
C MET A 90 -12.79 5.40 -0.58
N MET A 91 -12.40 5.24 0.68
CA MET A 91 -11.34 4.32 1.11
C MET A 91 -11.75 2.87 0.82
N PHE A 92 -12.97 2.47 1.21
CA PHE A 92 -13.53 1.14 0.88
C PHE A 92 -13.57 0.88 -0.62
N HIS A 93 -14.01 1.86 -1.43
CA HIS A 93 -14.04 1.72 -2.88
C HIS A 93 -12.64 1.46 -3.44
N ASN A 94 -11.66 2.28 -3.05
CA ASN A 94 -10.30 2.17 -3.56
C ASN A 94 -9.65 0.82 -3.18
N LEU A 95 -9.80 0.37 -1.94
CA LEU A 95 -9.28 -0.94 -1.52
C LEU A 95 -9.95 -2.10 -2.26
N LYS A 96 -11.27 -2.06 -2.45
CA LYS A 96 -11.99 -3.09 -3.22
C LYS A 96 -11.54 -3.13 -4.68
N GLU A 97 -11.38 -1.96 -5.31
CA GLU A 97 -10.87 -1.86 -6.67
C GLU A 97 -9.44 -2.38 -6.79
N MET A 98 -8.57 -2.06 -5.82
CA MET A 98 -7.21 -2.61 -5.75
C MET A 98 -7.24 -4.14 -5.61
N LEU A 99 -8.11 -4.68 -4.74
CA LEU A 99 -8.24 -6.12 -4.53
C LEU A 99 -8.67 -6.87 -5.81
N GLN A 100 -9.52 -6.24 -6.64
CA GLN A 100 -9.93 -6.80 -7.94
C GLN A 100 -8.81 -6.77 -8.99
N LYS A 101 -7.83 -5.87 -8.85
CA LYS A 101 -6.75 -5.69 -9.82
C LYS A 101 -5.49 -6.47 -9.48
N THR A 102 -5.24 -6.75 -8.20
CA THR A 102 -4.03 -7.48 -7.78
C THR A 102 -4.23 -9.00 -7.83
N ASN A 103 -3.23 -9.69 -8.37
CA ASN A 103 -3.11 -11.16 -8.31
C ASN A 103 -2.05 -11.61 -7.31
N ASP A 104 -1.39 -10.67 -6.63
CA ASP A 104 -0.37 -10.97 -5.63
C ASP A 104 -1.04 -11.33 -4.29
N VAL A 105 -0.77 -12.55 -3.80
CA VAL A 105 -1.41 -13.08 -2.59
C VAL A 105 -1.03 -12.28 -1.34
N VAL A 106 0.17 -11.70 -1.29
CA VAL A 106 0.62 -10.87 -0.17
C VAL A 106 -0.11 -9.53 -0.19
N GLU A 107 -0.22 -8.90 -1.36
CA GLU A 107 -0.99 -7.67 -1.51
C GLU A 107 -2.47 -7.87 -1.17
N GLN A 108 -3.08 -8.96 -1.64
CA GLN A 108 -4.45 -9.33 -1.28
C GLN A 108 -4.61 -9.49 0.23
N ALA A 109 -3.68 -10.18 0.91
CA ALA A 109 -3.75 -10.36 2.36
C ALA A 109 -3.69 -9.03 3.10
N VAL A 110 -2.81 -8.12 2.69
CA VAL A 110 -2.69 -6.79 3.32
C VAL A 110 -3.93 -5.94 3.06
N ILE A 111 -4.43 -5.89 1.82
CA ILE A 111 -5.65 -5.14 1.48
C ILE A 111 -6.85 -5.66 2.29
N ASN A 112 -7.01 -6.98 2.40
CA ASN A 112 -8.07 -7.58 3.21
C ASN A 112 -7.93 -7.26 4.71
N SER A 113 -6.71 -7.25 5.25
CA SER A 113 -6.47 -6.86 6.65
C SER A 113 -6.89 -5.41 6.91
N ILE A 114 -6.60 -4.50 5.97
CA ILE A 114 -6.98 -3.08 6.09
C ILE A 114 -8.50 -2.92 5.95
N LEU A 115 -9.13 -3.63 5.00
CA LEU A 115 -10.59 -3.63 4.86
C LEU A 115 -11.29 -4.13 6.13
N ALA A 116 -10.77 -5.17 6.77
CA ALA A 116 -11.33 -5.71 8.00
C ALA A 116 -11.31 -4.69 9.15
N GLU A 117 -10.20 -3.97 9.31
CA GLU A 117 -10.08 -2.91 10.31
C GLU A 117 -11.10 -1.79 10.05
N LEU A 118 -11.19 -1.32 8.80
CA LEU A 118 -12.16 -0.29 8.43
C LEU A 118 -13.61 -0.71 8.68
N TYR A 119 -13.97 -1.96 8.41
CA TYR A 119 -15.31 -2.47 8.72
C TYR A 119 -15.57 -2.53 10.23
N LEU A 120 -14.55 -2.90 11.02
CA LEU A 120 -14.66 -2.93 12.48
C LEU A 120 -14.84 -1.52 13.05
N ASP A 121 -14.04 -0.56 12.57
CA ASP A 121 -14.16 0.85 12.95
C ASP A 121 -15.53 1.43 12.58
N TYR A 122 -16.01 1.15 11.36
CA TYR A 122 -17.34 1.55 10.91
C TYR A 122 -18.44 1.00 11.83
N TYR A 123 -18.39 -0.30 12.14
CA TYR A 123 -19.34 -0.93 13.06
C TYR A 123 -19.30 -0.31 14.46
N ASN A 124 -18.10 -0.07 15.01
CA ASN A 124 -17.93 0.52 16.33
C ASN A 124 -18.43 1.97 16.37
N LYS A 125 -18.19 2.74 15.31
CA LYS A 125 -18.61 4.14 15.18
C LYS A 125 -20.12 4.28 15.10
N ASP A 126 -20.84 3.35 14.47
CA ASP A 126 -22.30 3.40 14.35
C ASP A 126 -23.05 2.61 15.46
N SER A 127 -22.32 1.87 16.31
CA SER A 127 -22.89 1.02 17.36
C SER A 127 -23.73 1.76 18.41
N TRP A 128 -23.54 3.07 18.59
CA TRP A 128 -24.35 3.90 19.48
C TRP A 128 -25.70 4.34 18.88
N SER A 129 -25.91 4.19 17.57
CA SER A 129 -27.19 4.52 16.91
C SER A 129 -28.16 3.34 16.79
N VAL A 130 -27.71 2.13 17.11
CA VAL A 130 -28.44 0.87 16.89
C VAL A 130 -28.99 0.26 18.20
N ASN A 131 -28.78 0.88 19.37
CA ASN A 131 -29.34 0.43 20.66
C ASN A 131 -30.30 1.43 21.28
#